data_AF-A0A7V6QPU6-F1
#
_entry.id   AF-A0A7V6QPU6-F1
#
_cell.length_a   1.000
_cell.length_b   1.000
_cell.length_c   1.000
_cell.angle_alpha   90.00
_cell.angle_beta   90.00
_cell.angle_gamma   90.00
#
_symmetry.space_group_name_H-M   'P 1'
#
loop_
_entity.id
_entity.type
_entity.pdbx_description
1 polymer ?
#
loop_
_entity_poly.entity_id
_entity_poly.type
_entity_poly.pdbx_seq_one_letter_code
_entity_poly.pdbx_strand_id
1 'polypeptide(L)'
;MNMVQPVKTLNCIGYKCPLPQVQAKEALGQIEDLEIIEIVTTDPDAEKELRKWTGQTGDTYLFNEEKSDHSIHYIQKAIHQNRKEEEKYPKVILNDELKQKDMNDSSFILFDVREEIEFFIGHIPGAVNLPLGEVKDHLTKLNKNQTYYIICRTGNRSDFACHLFAETGFFDVYNVLPGMFEWDGEVE
;
A
#
# COMPACT_ATOMS: atom_id res chain seq x y z
N MET A 1 0.20 10.38 -37.89
CA MET A 1 0.62 10.44 -36.47
C MET A 1 -0.60 10.04 -35.67
N ASN A 2 -0.63 8.84 -35.09
CA ASN A 2 -1.79 8.40 -34.30
C ASN A 2 -1.87 9.31 -33.08
N MET A 3 -2.97 10.06 -32.97
CA MET A 3 -3.24 10.86 -31.78
C MET A 3 -3.47 9.91 -30.62
N VAL A 4 -2.62 9.98 -29.62
CA VAL A 4 -2.88 9.40 -28.31
C VAL A 4 -4.08 10.16 -27.75
N GLN A 5 -5.23 9.49 -27.64
CA GLN A 5 -6.45 10.05 -27.08
C GLN A 5 -6.62 9.48 -25.67
N PRO A 6 -6.45 10.29 -24.61
CA PRO A 6 -6.71 9.83 -23.26
C PRO A 6 -8.21 9.59 -23.06
N VAL A 7 -8.56 8.52 -22.38
CA VAL A 7 -9.95 8.19 -22.04
C VAL A 7 -10.39 8.90 -20.75
N LYS A 8 -9.42 9.41 -19.96
CA LYS A 8 -9.68 10.10 -18.71
C LYS A 8 -8.61 11.16 -18.40
N THR A 9 -9.07 12.31 -17.93
CA THR A 9 -8.24 13.44 -17.49
C THR A 9 -8.29 13.57 -15.97
N LEU A 10 -7.14 13.65 -15.33
CA LEU A 10 -7.00 13.88 -13.89
C LEU A 10 -6.47 15.29 -13.65
N ASN A 11 -7.27 16.15 -13.00
CA ASN A 11 -6.82 17.46 -12.58
C ASN A 11 -6.20 17.39 -11.18
N CYS A 12 -4.87 17.43 -11.15
CA CYS A 12 -4.03 17.34 -9.96
C CYS A 12 -3.35 18.68 -9.61
N ILE A 13 -3.85 19.80 -10.15
CA ILE A 13 -3.31 21.14 -9.88
C ILE A 13 -3.37 21.44 -8.38
N GLY A 14 -2.27 21.96 -7.83
CA GLY A 14 -2.18 22.31 -6.40
C GLY A 14 -1.95 21.14 -5.45
N TYR A 15 -1.91 19.90 -5.95
CA TYR A 15 -1.57 18.73 -5.16
C TYR A 15 -0.12 18.33 -5.35
N LYS A 16 0.51 17.87 -4.25
CA LYS A 16 1.83 17.23 -4.28
C LYS A 16 1.68 15.72 -4.10
N CYS A 17 2.70 14.98 -4.53
CA CYS A 17 2.85 13.56 -4.23
C CYS A 17 2.55 13.27 -2.73
N PRO A 18 1.75 12.24 -2.37
CA PRO A 18 1.32 11.11 -3.21
C PRO A 18 -0.07 11.23 -3.85
N LEU A 19 -0.82 12.31 -3.66
CA LEU A 19 -2.23 12.34 -4.10
C LEU A 19 -2.43 12.14 -5.61
N PRO A 20 -1.62 12.76 -6.51
CA PRO A 20 -1.71 12.50 -7.94
C PRO A 20 -1.48 11.03 -8.31
N GLN A 21 -0.61 10.32 -7.58
CA GLN A 21 -0.35 8.90 -7.80
C GLN A 21 -1.53 8.03 -7.36
N VAL A 22 -2.17 8.37 -6.23
CA VAL A 22 -3.37 7.66 -5.75
C VAL A 22 -4.51 7.81 -6.75
N GLN A 23 -4.76 9.04 -7.22
CA GLN A 23 -5.80 9.32 -8.21
C GLN A 23 -5.50 8.62 -9.55
N ALA A 24 -4.24 8.60 -9.97
CA ALA A 24 -3.80 7.86 -11.16
C ALA A 24 -3.99 6.35 -11.00
N LYS A 25 -3.66 5.77 -9.83
CA LYS A 25 -3.87 4.33 -9.54
C LYS A 25 -5.33 3.95 -9.66
N GLU A 26 -6.21 4.75 -9.05
CA GLU A 26 -7.67 4.55 -9.09
C GLU A 26 -8.20 4.69 -10.51
N ALA A 27 -7.80 5.74 -11.23
CA ALA A 27 -8.24 5.97 -12.60
C ALA A 27 -7.82 4.85 -13.55
N LEU A 28 -6.58 4.38 -13.49
CA LEU A 28 -6.10 3.25 -14.28
C LEU A 28 -6.82 1.94 -13.90
N GLY A 29 -7.31 1.81 -12.66
CA GLY A 29 -8.15 0.69 -12.24
C GLY A 29 -9.52 0.65 -12.93
N GLN A 30 -9.97 1.76 -13.50
CA GLN A 30 -11.32 1.93 -14.08
C GLN A 30 -11.35 1.98 -15.61
N ILE A 31 -10.20 1.85 -16.27
CA ILE A 31 -10.09 1.89 -17.75
C ILE A 31 -9.63 0.54 -18.30
N GLU A 32 -9.79 0.31 -19.59
CA GLU A 32 -9.38 -0.93 -20.27
C GLU A 32 -7.86 -0.99 -20.49
N ASP A 33 -7.36 -2.20 -20.74
CA ASP A 33 -5.95 -2.43 -21.04
C ASP A 33 -5.47 -1.59 -22.23
N LEU A 34 -4.25 -1.03 -22.13
CA LEU A 34 -3.65 -0.13 -23.12
C LEU A 34 -4.36 1.22 -23.32
N GLU A 35 -5.43 1.50 -22.58
CA GLU A 35 -6.02 2.84 -22.53
C GLU A 35 -5.13 3.80 -21.76
N ILE A 36 -5.32 5.09 -22.02
CA ILE A 36 -4.40 6.14 -21.60
C ILE A 36 -5.16 7.13 -20.72
N ILE A 37 -4.56 7.49 -19.58
CA ILE A 37 -4.98 8.66 -18.81
C ILE A 37 -4.01 9.82 -19.07
N GLU A 38 -4.52 11.03 -18.90
CA GLU A 38 -3.69 12.22 -18.78
C GLU A 38 -3.82 12.83 -17.37
N ILE A 39 -2.71 13.37 -16.86
CA ILE A 39 -2.59 13.97 -15.53
C ILE A 39 -2.11 15.40 -15.70
N VAL A 40 -2.93 16.36 -15.29
CA VAL A 40 -2.63 17.80 -15.31
C VAL A 40 -2.14 18.20 -13.92
N THR A 41 -0.92 18.72 -13.78
CA THR A 41 -0.32 19.02 -12.47
C THR A 41 0.56 20.26 -12.51
N THR A 42 0.76 20.88 -11.35
CA THR A 42 1.71 22.00 -11.15
C THR A 42 2.93 21.56 -10.33
N ASP A 43 3.09 20.26 -10.07
CA ASP A 43 4.20 19.70 -9.32
C ASP A 43 5.44 19.56 -10.23
N PRO A 44 6.53 20.30 -9.98
CA PRO A 44 7.72 20.25 -10.83
C PRO A 44 8.44 18.89 -10.79
N ASP A 45 8.21 18.07 -9.76
CA ASP A 45 8.81 16.74 -9.63
C ASP A 45 7.94 15.63 -10.24
N ALA A 46 6.78 15.97 -10.80
CA ALA A 46 5.78 15.00 -11.27
C ALA A 46 6.33 13.99 -12.28
N GLU A 47 7.10 14.43 -13.28
CA GLU A 47 7.66 13.53 -14.30
C GLU A 47 8.50 12.42 -13.66
N LYS A 48 9.43 12.79 -12.77
CA LYS A 48 10.34 11.86 -12.12
C LYS A 48 9.57 10.85 -11.27
N GLU A 49 8.63 11.33 -10.46
CA GLU A 49 7.85 10.50 -9.56
C GLU A 49 6.89 9.56 -10.33
N LEU A 50 6.23 10.06 -11.37
CA LEU A 50 5.34 9.25 -12.21
C LEU A 50 6.12 8.16 -12.96
N ARG A 51 7.28 8.48 -13.55
CA ARG A 51 8.13 7.47 -14.23
C ARG A 51 8.57 6.37 -13.27
N LYS A 52 8.99 6.73 -12.06
CA LYS A 52 9.38 5.79 -11.02
C LYS A 52 8.20 4.89 -10.64
N TRP A 53 7.02 5.48 -10.43
CA TRP A 53 5.81 4.78 -10.05
C TRP A 53 5.32 3.82 -11.13
N THR A 54 5.25 4.24 -12.40
CA THR A 54 4.83 3.38 -13.52
C THR A 54 5.76 2.17 -13.67
N GLY A 55 7.07 2.35 -13.43
CA GLY A 55 8.03 1.25 -13.40
C GLY A 55 7.79 0.21 -12.32
N GLN A 56 7.05 0.56 -11.25
CA GLN A 56 6.67 -0.36 -10.18
C GLN A 56 5.34 -1.07 -10.47
N THR A 57 4.39 -0.39 -11.10
CA THR A 57 3.04 -0.95 -11.39
C THR A 57 2.99 -1.77 -12.68
N GLY A 58 3.97 -1.59 -13.57
CA GLY A 58 3.98 -2.17 -14.92
C GLY A 58 3.24 -1.30 -15.95
N ASP A 59 2.60 -0.23 -15.52
CA ASP A 59 2.02 0.78 -16.42
C ASP A 59 3.15 1.50 -17.18
N THR A 60 2.84 2.13 -18.31
CA THR A 60 3.85 2.78 -19.16
C THR A 60 3.68 4.29 -19.16
N TYR A 61 4.68 5.00 -18.65
CA TYR A 61 4.78 6.45 -18.86
C TYR A 61 5.14 6.73 -20.33
N LEU A 62 4.30 7.47 -21.03
CA LEU A 62 4.48 7.76 -22.46
C LEU A 62 5.33 9.03 -22.66
N PHE A 63 4.79 10.20 -22.30
CA PHE A 63 5.42 11.51 -22.48
C PHE A 63 4.71 12.58 -21.63
N ASN A 64 5.26 13.79 -21.62
CA ASN A 64 4.64 15.00 -21.07
C ASN A 64 4.58 16.14 -22.09
N GLU A 65 3.65 17.06 -21.83
CA GLU A 65 3.60 18.40 -22.43
C GLU A 65 3.76 19.45 -21.33
N GLU A 66 4.76 20.31 -21.48
CA GLU A 66 4.93 21.48 -20.60
C GLU A 66 4.08 22.65 -21.10
N LYS A 67 3.23 23.20 -20.24
CA LYS A 67 2.54 24.47 -20.45
C LYS A 67 3.19 25.55 -19.58
N SER A 68 2.79 26.80 -19.77
CA SER A 68 3.35 27.95 -19.05
C SER A 68 3.12 27.90 -17.53
N ASP A 69 2.06 27.22 -17.09
CA ASP A 69 1.53 27.24 -15.73
C ASP A 69 1.33 25.83 -15.14
N HIS A 70 1.38 24.78 -15.95
CA HIS A 70 1.20 23.39 -15.54
C HIS A 70 1.87 22.43 -16.54
N SER A 71 2.07 21.18 -16.13
CA SER A 71 2.50 20.09 -17.00
C SER A 71 1.37 19.07 -17.17
N ILE A 72 1.34 18.40 -18.33
CA ILE A 72 0.39 17.34 -18.66
C ILE A 72 1.17 16.06 -18.91
N HIS A 73 0.86 14.98 -18.21
CA HIS A 73 1.57 13.70 -18.31
C HIS A 73 0.64 12.60 -18.80
N TYR A 74 1.12 11.75 -19.71
CA TYR A 74 0.34 10.68 -20.32
C TYR A 74 0.84 9.31 -19.85
N ILE A 75 -0.06 8.50 -19.30
CA ILE A 75 0.24 7.16 -18.78
C ILE A 75 -0.70 6.15 -19.42
N GLN A 76 -0.13 5.10 -20.01
CA GLN A 76 -0.86 3.97 -20.57
C GLN A 76 -0.98 2.85 -19.54
N LYS A 77 -2.19 2.32 -19.35
CA LYS A 77 -2.44 1.16 -18.51
C LYS A 77 -1.72 -0.08 -19.07
N ALA A 78 -1.05 -0.81 -18.20
CA ALA A 78 -0.53 -2.12 -18.54
C ALA A 78 -1.65 -3.07 -18.98
N ILE A 79 -1.33 -4.07 -19.82
CA ILE A 79 -2.22 -5.21 -20.02
C ILE A 79 -2.40 -5.91 -18.67
N HIS A 80 -3.62 -6.33 -18.33
CA HIS A 80 -4.00 -6.92 -17.04
C HIS A 80 -3.07 -8.08 -16.62
N GLN A 81 -2.59 -8.90 -17.57
CA GLN A 81 -1.62 -9.98 -17.32
C GLN A 81 -0.22 -9.51 -16.87
N ASN A 82 0.12 -8.23 -17.10
CA ASN A 82 1.39 -7.60 -16.71
C ASN A 82 1.23 -6.58 -15.57
N ARG A 83 0.00 -6.33 -15.10
CA ARG A 83 -0.23 -5.45 -13.97
C ARG A 83 0.01 -6.26 -12.70
N LYS A 84 0.99 -5.87 -11.90
CA LYS A 84 1.12 -6.38 -10.54
C LYS A 84 -0.03 -5.78 -9.72
N GLU A 85 -1.22 -6.35 -9.83
CA GLU A 85 -2.18 -6.22 -8.74
C GLU A 85 -1.48 -6.76 -7.49
N GLU A 86 -1.40 -5.95 -6.44
CA GLU A 86 -0.89 -6.40 -5.15
C GLU A 86 -1.84 -7.51 -4.70
N GLU A 87 -1.49 -8.77 -5.01
CA GLU A 87 -2.25 -9.93 -4.56
C GLU A 87 -2.41 -9.80 -3.05
N LYS A 88 -3.66 -9.76 -2.58
CA LYS A 88 -3.92 -9.67 -1.15
C LYS A 88 -3.29 -10.86 -0.46
N TYR A 89 -2.67 -10.61 0.68
CA TYR A 89 -2.03 -11.65 1.44
C TYR A 89 -3.08 -12.71 1.84
N PRO A 90 -2.85 -14.00 1.53
CA PRO A 90 -3.94 -14.99 1.54
C PRO A 90 -4.37 -15.39 2.95
N LYS A 91 -3.51 -15.23 3.96
CA LYS A 91 -3.81 -15.57 5.35
C LYS A 91 -4.27 -14.33 6.09
N VAL A 92 -5.53 -14.34 6.51
CA VAL A 92 -6.19 -13.25 7.23
C VAL A 92 -6.75 -13.78 8.53
N ILE A 93 -6.76 -12.93 9.55
CA ILE A 93 -7.60 -13.09 10.74
C ILE A 93 -8.49 -11.86 10.87
N LEU A 94 -9.75 -12.05 11.26
CA LEU A 94 -10.66 -10.93 11.49
C LEU A 94 -10.51 -10.38 12.91
N ASN A 95 -10.81 -9.10 13.12
CA ASN A 95 -10.81 -8.48 14.45
C ASN A 95 -11.60 -9.30 15.48
N ASP A 96 -12.77 -9.83 15.11
CA ASP A 96 -13.59 -10.67 15.97
C ASP A 96 -12.90 -11.97 16.39
N GLU A 97 -12.11 -12.57 15.53
CA GLU A 97 -11.36 -13.79 15.82
C GLU A 97 -10.12 -13.49 16.67
N LEU A 98 -9.43 -12.38 16.38
CA LEU A 98 -8.28 -11.90 17.15
C LEU A 98 -8.69 -11.54 18.58
N LYS A 99 -9.85 -10.91 18.78
CA LYS A 99 -10.42 -10.59 20.10
C LYS A 99 -10.62 -11.82 21.00
N GLN A 100 -10.79 -13.01 20.42
CA GLN A 100 -10.96 -14.24 21.19
C GLN A 100 -9.62 -14.87 21.62
N LYS A 101 -8.49 -14.32 21.20
CA LYS A 101 -7.16 -14.79 21.61
C LYS A 101 -6.75 -14.17 22.93
N ASP A 102 -6.08 -14.96 23.76
CA ASP A 102 -5.42 -14.45 24.96
C ASP A 102 -4.14 -13.71 24.54
N MET A 103 -4.08 -12.40 24.76
CA MET A 103 -2.90 -11.59 24.42
C MET A 103 -1.65 -11.97 25.25
N ASN A 104 -1.82 -12.77 26.32
CA ASN A 104 -0.70 -13.33 27.08
C ASN A 104 -0.18 -14.66 26.53
N ASP A 105 -0.81 -15.22 25.49
CA ASP A 105 -0.38 -16.46 24.86
C ASP A 105 0.92 -16.23 24.08
N SER A 106 2.00 -16.84 24.56
CA SER A 106 3.32 -16.77 23.93
C SER A 106 3.44 -17.59 22.64
N SER A 107 2.37 -18.29 22.22
CA SER A 107 2.31 -19.01 20.95
C SER A 107 2.23 -18.09 19.72
N PHE A 108 1.93 -16.79 19.91
CA PHE A 108 1.96 -15.80 18.84
C PHE A 108 2.54 -14.46 19.29
N ILE A 109 2.84 -13.60 18.30
CA ILE A 109 3.20 -12.20 18.51
C ILE A 109 2.28 -11.34 17.64
N LEU A 110 1.69 -10.30 18.23
CA LEU A 110 0.92 -9.29 17.51
C LEU A 110 1.81 -8.08 17.23
N PHE A 111 2.14 -7.84 15.97
CA PHE A 111 2.85 -6.63 15.54
C PHE A 111 1.88 -5.57 15.03
N ASP A 112 2.02 -4.36 15.56
CA ASP A 112 1.39 -3.17 15.00
C ASP A 112 2.41 -2.42 14.14
N VAL A 113 2.18 -2.39 12.82
CA VAL A 113 3.08 -1.77 11.84
C VAL A 113 2.74 -0.32 11.51
N ARG A 114 1.89 0.32 12.32
CA ARG A 114 1.66 1.76 12.27
C ARG A 114 2.87 2.53 12.78
N GLU A 115 2.88 3.84 12.53
CA GLU A 115 3.90 4.73 13.06
C GLU A 115 3.84 4.79 14.59
N GLU A 116 4.97 5.05 15.25
CA GLU A 116 5.09 5.08 16.72
C GLU A 116 4.03 5.96 17.39
N ILE A 117 3.71 7.10 16.78
CA ILE A 117 2.70 8.03 17.30
C ILE A 117 1.28 7.45 17.23
N GLU A 118 0.94 6.72 16.15
CA GLU A 118 -0.37 6.07 16.03
C GLU A 118 -0.52 4.95 17.07
N PHE A 119 0.57 4.22 17.33
CA PHE A 119 0.64 3.17 18.34
C PHE A 119 0.50 3.78 19.75
N PHE A 120 1.28 4.81 20.06
CA PHE A 120 1.26 5.50 21.35
C PHE A 120 -0.10 6.12 21.70
N ILE A 121 -0.85 6.61 20.70
CA ILE A 121 -2.20 7.16 20.92
C ILE A 121 -3.20 6.08 21.34
N GLY A 122 -2.98 4.84 20.93
CA GLY A 122 -3.84 3.71 21.27
C GLY A 122 -3.53 2.48 20.41
N HIS A 123 -3.25 1.36 21.07
CA HIS A 123 -2.99 0.07 20.42
C HIS A 123 -3.60 -1.08 21.20
N ILE A 124 -3.67 -2.27 20.58
CA ILE A 124 -4.18 -3.47 21.24
C ILE A 124 -3.21 -3.86 22.36
N PRO A 125 -3.70 -4.13 23.59
CA PRO A 125 -2.84 -4.50 24.70
C PRO A 125 -1.93 -5.69 24.38
N GLY A 126 -0.63 -5.53 24.65
CA GLY A 126 0.39 -6.56 24.37
C GLY A 126 0.86 -6.62 22.91
N ALA A 127 0.34 -5.78 22.03
CA ALA A 127 0.91 -5.59 20.70
C ALA A 127 2.32 -4.98 20.81
N VAL A 128 3.20 -5.35 19.90
CA VAL A 128 4.55 -4.78 19.77
C VAL A 128 4.57 -3.86 18.57
N ASN A 129 5.02 -2.62 18.74
CA ASN A 129 5.20 -1.72 17.60
C ASN A 129 6.41 -2.16 16.77
N LEU A 130 6.20 -2.34 15.47
CA LEU A 130 7.24 -2.58 14.48
C LEU A 130 6.87 -1.77 13.22
N PRO A 131 7.17 -0.46 13.17
CA PRO A 131 6.79 0.40 12.07
C PRO A 131 7.15 -0.21 10.71
N LEU A 132 6.27 -0.07 9.72
CA LEU A 132 6.42 -0.76 8.43
C LEU A 132 7.80 -0.52 7.77
N GLY A 133 8.34 0.70 7.90
CA GLY A 133 9.65 1.07 7.36
C GLY A 133 10.82 0.28 7.96
N GLU A 134 10.66 -0.26 9.17
CA GLU A 134 11.70 -0.97 9.92
C GLU A 134 11.58 -2.49 9.83
N VAL A 135 10.45 -3.00 9.32
CA VAL A 135 10.15 -4.44 9.26
C VAL A 135 11.32 -5.22 8.65
N LYS A 136 11.79 -4.81 7.47
CA LYS A 136 12.86 -5.52 6.74
C LYS A 136 14.13 -5.70 7.56
N ASP A 137 14.51 -4.69 8.34
CA ASP A 137 15.74 -4.70 9.13
C ASP A 137 15.62 -5.62 10.36
N HIS A 138 14.39 -5.87 10.82
CA HIS A 138 14.10 -6.67 12.00
C HIS A 138 13.82 -8.15 11.68
N LEU A 139 13.35 -8.48 10.47
CA LEU A 139 12.98 -9.85 10.08
C LEU A 139 14.07 -10.90 10.36
N THR A 140 15.34 -10.53 10.18
CA THR A 140 16.49 -11.43 10.40
C THR A 140 16.67 -11.87 11.86
N LYS A 141 16.11 -11.12 12.82
CA LYS A 141 16.21 -11.36 14.26
C LYS A 141 15.02 -12.13 14.82
N LEU A 142 13.96 -12.30 14.04
CA LEU A 142 12.71 -12.92 14.47
C LEU A 142 12.74 -14.45 14.29
N ASN A 143 11.97 -15.15 15.12
CA ASN A 143 11.83 -16.60 15.05
C ASN A 143 10.86 -16.98 13.93
N LYS A 144 11.32 -17.71 12.90
CA LYS A 144 10.48 -18.11 11.75
C LYS A 144 9.41 -19.15 12.06
N ASN A 145 9.52 -19.86 13.19
CA ASN A 145 8.58 -20.89 13.62
C ASN A 145 7.48 -20.36 14.57
N GLN A 146 7.46 -19.05 14.79
CA GLN A 146 6.46 -18.36 15.61
C GLN A 146 5.27 -17.92 14.73
N THR A 147 4.06 -17.90 15.30
CA THR A 147 2.90 -17.28 14.67
C THR A 147 2.93 -15.77 14.81
N TYR A 148 2.69 -15.03 13.73
CA TYR A 148 2.62 -13.56 13.73
C TYR A 148 1.27 -13.06 13.24
N TYR A 149 0.63 -12.21 14.03
CA TYR A 149 -0.50 -11.38 13.60
C TYR A 149 0.03 -9.99 13.31
N ILE A 150 -0.29 -9.42 12.16
CA ILE A 150 0.19 -8.11 11.77
C ILE A 150 -1.00 -7.20 11.54
N ILE A 151 -1.08 -6.12 12.31
CA ILE A 151 -2.16 -5.14 12.25
C ILE A 151 -1.63 -3.79 11.83
N CYS A 152 -2.45 -3.04 11.11
CA CYS A 152 -2.23 -1.61 10.89
C CYS A 152 -3.56 -0.85 11.00
N ARG A 153 -3.64 0.37 10.46
CA ARG A 153 -4.89 1.15 10.49
C ARG A 153 -6.03 0.49 9.71
N THR A 154 -5.84 0.15 8.45
CA THR A 154 -6.93 -0.31 7.54
C THR A 154 -6.60 -1.62 6.80
N GLY A 155 -5.63 -2.40 7.29
CA GLY A 155 -5.20 -3.65 6.66
C GLY A 155 -4.18 -3.55 5.52
N ASN A 156 -3.94 -2.36 4.92
CA ASN A 156 -3.07 -2.25 3.74
C ASN A 156 -1.56 -2.31 4.06
N ARG A 157 -1.11 -1.62 5.12
CA ARG A 157 0.31 -1.65 5.53
C ARG A 157 0.69 -3.04 6.07
N SER A 158 -0.22 -3.66 6.82
CA SER A 158 -0.05 -5.00 7.36
C SER A 158 -0.06 -6.07 6.26
N ASP A 159 -0.88 -5.93 5.22
CA ASP A 159 -0.85 -6.79 4.04
C ASP A 159 0.55 -6.83 3.40
N PHE A 160 1.12 -5.64 3.16
CA PHE A 160 2.46 -5.52 2.61
C PHE A 160 3.53 -6.09 3.57
N ALA A 161 3.41 -5.86 4.88
CA ALA A 161 4.30 -6.46 5.87
C ALA A 161 4.20 -8.00 5.85
N CYS A 162 3.01 -8.59 5.75
CA CYS A 162 2.85 -10.04 5.66
C CYS A 162 3.57 -10.64 4.45
N HIS A 163 3.54 -9.96 3.30
CA HIS A 163 4.34 -10.37 2.14
C HIS A 163 5.84 -10.32 2.42
N LEU A 164 6.34 -9.26 3.06
CA LEU A 164 7.77 -9.17 3.43
C LEU A 164 8.20 -10.31 4.37
N PHE A 165 7.36 -10.64 5.35
CA PHE A 165 7.59 -11.80 6.21
C PHE A 165 7.61 -13.10 5.38
N ALA A 166 6.61 -13.33 4.52
CA ALA A 166 6.53 -14.54 3.71
C ALA A 166 7.71 -14.71 2.74
N GLU A 167 8.11 -13.64 2.04
CA GLU A 167 9.29 -13.60 1.17
C GLU A 167 10.59 -13.95 1.92
N THR A 168 10.64 -13.67 3.22
CA THR A 168 11.79 -13.97 4.09
C THR A 168 11.70 -15.36 4.74
N GLY A 169 10.68 -16.15 4.38
CA GLY A 169 10.50 -17.54 4.81
C GLY A 169 9.77 -17.71 6.13
N PHE A 170 8.93 -16.76 6.51
CA PHE A 170 7.96 -16.93 7.61
C PHE A 170 6.69 -17.57 7.05
N PHE A 171 6.23 -18.65 7.67
CA PHE A 171 5.11 -19.44 7.13
C PHE A 171 3.79 -19.19 7.84
N ASP A 172 3.81 -18.74 9.10
CA ASP A 172 2.61 -18.58 9.92
C ASP A 172 2.38 -17.11 10.29
N VAL A 173 1.98 -16.35 9.28
CA VAL A 173 1.76 -14.91 9.36
C VAL A 173 0.35 -14.64 8.90
N TYR A 174 -0.34 -13.69 9.54
CA TYR A 174 -1.73 -13.35 9.23
C TYR A 174 -1.90 -11.84 9.23
N ASN A 175 -2.54 -11.34 8.18
CA ASN A 175 -2.97 -9.94 8.11
C ASN A 175 -4.24 -9.77 8.94
N VAL A 176 -4.24 -8.82 9.89
CA VAL A 176 -5.40 -8.52 10.72
C VAL A 176 -6.30 -7.51 10.00
N LEU A 177 -7.53 -7.93 9.70
CA LEU A 177 -8.53 -7.11 9.02
C LEU A 177 -9.77 -6.87 9.89
N PRO A 178 -10.44 -5.70 9.76
CA PRO A 178 -10.08 -4.55 8.92
C PRO A 178 -8.96 -3.67 9.52
N GLY A 179 -8.34 -4.10 10.61
CA GLY A 179 -7.29 -3.37 11.32
C GLY A 179 -7.84 -2.47 12.43
N MET A 180 -7.01 -1.55 12.92
CA MET A 180 -7.34 -0.68 14.06
C MET A 180 -8.48 0.32 13.77
N PHE A 181 -8.80 0.57 12.50
CA PHE A 181 -9.89 1.49 12.14
C PHE A 181 -11.26 1.03 12.63
N GLU A 182 -11.50 -0.28 12.66
CA GLU A 182 -12.72 -0.87 13.22
C GLU A 182 -12.40 -1.80 14.39
N TRP A 183 -11.31 -1.53 15.11
CA TRP A 183 -11.07 -2.20 16.38
C TRP A 183 -11.95 -1.55 17.45
N ASP A 184 -12.84 -2.36 18.02
CA ASP A 184 -13.79 -1.97 19.07
C ASP A 184 -13.47 -2.64 20.43
N GLY A 185 -12.35 -3.36 20.51
CA GLY A 185 -11.86 -3.98 21.73
C GLY A 185 -11.09 -3.01 22.63
N GLU A 186 -10.44 -3.57 23.65
CA GLU A 186 -9.58 -2.80 24.55
C GLU A 186 -8.38 -2.21 23.80
N VAL A 187 -7.93 -1.04 24.27
CA VAL A 187 -6.74 -0.34 23.80
C VAL A 187 -5.94 0.19 24.99
N GLU A 188 -4.61 0.21 24.88
CA GLU A 188 -3.66 0.81 25.83
C GLU A 188 -2.93 2.03 25.27
#